data_AF-A0A8T5IXP5-F1
#
_entry.id   AF-A0A8T5IXP5-F1
#
_cell.length_a   1.000
_cell.length_b   1.000
_cell.length_c   1.000
_cell.angle_alpha   90.00
_cell.angle_beta   90.00
_cell.angle_gamma   90.00
#
_symmetry.space_group_name_H-M   'P 1'
#
loop_
_entity.id
_entity.type
_entity.pdbx_description
1 polymer ?
#
loop_
_entity_poly.entity_id
_entity_poly.type
_entity_poly.pdbx_seq_one_letter_code
_entity_poly.pdbx_strand_id
1 'polypeptide(L)'
;MKPLLPSLREKKRYIVFDVKTDDFDNKKIENMIVETTLKFIGEFGMSKSGFMVLSDTWDGKKGIIKVSSKYVDEIKMVLGLIKGNIIVNPIGVSGTLKRAKQKFMRKEE
;
A
#
# COMPACT_ATOMS: atom_id res chain seq x y z
N MET A 1 18.98 10.99 -13.28
CA MET A 1 19.90 10.22 -12.40
C MET A 1 19.98 8.79 -12.90
N LYS A 2 21.17 8.15 -12.93
CA LYS A 2 21.28 6.75 -13.38
C LYS A 2 20.67 5.79 -12.35
N PRO A 3 20.04 4.69 -12.77
CA PRO A 3 19.46 3.73 -11.83
C PRO A 3 20.53 3.03 -10.99
N LEU A 4 20.28 2.89 -9.69
CA LEU A 4 21.16 2.13 -8.79
C LEU A 4 21.31 0.68 -9.23
N LEU A 5 22.48 0.09 -8.96
CA LEU A 5 22.76 -1.33 -9.17
C LEU A 5 21.72 -2.20 -8.44
N PRO A 6 21.39 -3.40 -8.96
CA PRO A 6 20.39 -4.27 -8.35
C PRO A 6 20.67 -4.64 -6.90
N SER A 7 21.94 -4.73 -6.52
CA SER A 7 22.40 -5.02 -5.15
C SER A 7 22.24 -3.84 -4.19
N LEU A 8 22.36 -2.61 -4.70
CA LEU A 8 22.28 -1.37 -3.91
C LEU A 8 20.86 -0.81 -3.85
N ARG A 9 19.99 -1.16 -4.80
CA ARG A 9 18.62 -0.68 -4.83
C ARG A 9 17.79 -1.32 -3.73
N GLU A 10 16.91 -0.52 -3.13
CA GLU A 10 15.94 -1.00 -2.17
C GLU A 10 15.03 -2.09 -2.77
N LYS A 11 14.91 -3.22 -2.05
CA LYS A 11 14.03 -4.33 -2.42
C LYS A 11 12.59 -3.96 -2.09
N LYS A 12 11.81 -3.62 -3.12
CA LYS A 12 10.39 -3.24 -2.99
C LYS A 12 9.42 -4.41 -3.10
N ARG A 13 8.26 -4.23 -2.50
CA ARG A 13 7.06 -5.06 -2.56
C ARG A 13 5.84 -4.16 -2.76
N TYR A 14 4.82 -4.74 -3.39
CA TYR A 14 3.58 -4.08 -3.72
C TYR A 14 2.46 -4.83 -2.99
N ILE A 15 1.82 -4.17 -2.04
CA ILE A 15 0.67 -4.68 -1.29
C ILE A 15 -0.58 -4.16 -1.99
N VAL A 16 -1.46 -5.06 -2.40
CA VAL A 16 -2.77 -4.70 -2.94
C VAL A 16 -3.78 -4.79 -1.81
N PHE A 17 -4.61 -3.77 -1.66
CA PHE A 17 -5.65 -3.71 -0.64
C PHE A 17 -7.00 -3.38 -1.28
N ASP A 18 -8.07 -3.79 -0.61
CA ASP A 18 -9.46 -3.49 -0.93
C ASP A 18 -10.08 -2.65 0.18
N VAL A 19 -10.92 -1.69 -0.18
CA VAL A 19 -11.58 -0.76 0.72
C VAL A 19 -13.08 -0.95 0.62
N LYS A 20 -13.70 -1.21 1.78
CA LYS A 20 -15.15 -1.29 1.93
C LYS A 20 -15.62 -0.10 2.75
N THR A 21 -16.35 0.79 2.11
CA THR A 21 -16.95 2.01 2.69
C THR A 21 -18.17 2.38 1.85
N ASP A 22 -19.14 3.04 2.47
CA ASP A 22 -20.33 3.58 1.79
C ASP A 22 -20.02 4.92 1.10
N ASP A 23 -19.13 5.72 1.69
CA ASP A 23 -18.65 7.00 1.15
C ASP A 23 -17.19 6.83 0.72
N PHE A 24 -16.96 6.83 -0.60
CA PHE A 24 -15.66 6.53 -1.17
C PHE A 24 -14.98 7.81 -1.69
N ASP A 25 -13.97 8.26 -0.96
CA ASP A 25 -13.07 9.35 -1.37
C ASP A 25 -11.61 8.85 -1.30
N ASN A 26 -11.00 8.67 -2.47
CA ASN A 26 -9.62 8.24 -2.63
C ASN A 26 -8.65 9.06 -1.76
N LYS A 27 -8.74 10.40 -1.80
CA LYS A 27 -7.77 11.27 -1.12
C LYS A 27 -7.92 11.17 0.39
N LYS A 28 -9.16 11.11 0.89
CA LYS A 28 -9.44 10.95 2.30
C LYS A 28 -8.92 9.61 2.83
N ILE A 29 -9.12 8.53 2.07
CA ILE A 29 -8.62 7.20 2.45
C ILE A 29 -7.09 7.17 2.41
N GLU A 30 -6.47 7.73 1.38
CA GLU A 30 -5.00 7.85 1.29
C GLU A 30 -4.41 8.57 2.50
N ASN A 31 -4.96 9.74 2.84
CA ASN A 31 -4.53 10.51 4.00
C ASN A 31 -4.70 9.71 5.29
N MET A 32 -5.80 8.98 5.44
CA MET A 32 -6.04 8.15 6.61
C MET A 32 -5.02 7.00 6.72
N ILE A 33 -4.68 6.34 5.62
CA ILE A 33 -3.64 5.30 5.60
C ILE A 33 -2.29 5.91 5.97
N VAL A 34 -1.94 7.07 5.39
CA VAL A 34 -0.67 7.78 5.67
C VAL A 34 -0.57 8.16 7.14
N GLU A 35 -1.61 8.78 7.71
CA GLU A 35 -1.64 9.18 9.12
C GLU A 35 -1.57 7.97 10.06
N THR A 36 -2.30 6.90 9.75
CA THR A 36 -2.28 5.68 10.58
C THR A 36 -0.91 5.01 10.50
N THR A 37 -0.29 4.99 9.32
CA THR A 37 1.08 4.52 9.14
C THR A 37 2.03 5.35 10.00
N LEU A 38 1.98 6.66 9.87
CA LEU A 38 2.84 7.58 10.62
C LEU A 38 2.68 7.41 12.14
N LYS A 39 1.44 7.26 12.63
CA LYS A 39 1.15 7.01 14.05
C LYS A 39 1.71 5.67 14.54
N PHE A 40 1.72 4.63 13.70
CA PHE A 40 2.13 3.29 14.11
C PHE A 40 3.65 3.07 14.04
N ILE A 41 4.29 3.40 12.90
CA ILE A 41 5.74 3.17 12.71
C ILE A 41 6.60 4.41 12.97
N GLY A 42 5.99 5.58 13.16
CA GLY A 42 6.69 6.86 13.33
C GLY A 42 7.34 7.37 12.03
N GLU A 43 7.84 8.60 12.08
CA GLU A 43 8.53 9.26 10.95
C GLU A 43 9.75 8.45 10.48
N PHE A 44 10.54 7.95 11.43
CA PHE A 44 11.74 7.16 11.14
C PHE A 44 11.42 5.83 10.46
N GLY A 45 10.40 5.12 10.95
CA GLY A 45 9.93 3.88 10.34
C GLY A 45 9.36 4.13 8.95
N MET A 46 8.58 5.20 8.79
CA MET A 46 8.00 5.58 7.49
C MET A 46 9.09 5.86 6.45
N SER A 47 10.12 6.63 6.82
CA SER A 47 11.28 6.88 5.94
C SER A 47 12.02 5.59 5.55
N LYS A 48 12.29 4.70 6.51
CA LYS A 48 12.98 3.42 6.26
C LYS A 48 12.16 2.40 5.47
N SER A 49 10.84 2.50 5.55
CA SER A 49 9.93 1.55 4.90
C SER A 49 9.77 1.82 3.41
N GLY A 50 10.17 2.99 2.91
CA GLY A 50 9.91 3.38 1.52
C GLY A 50 8.41 3.35 1.17
N PHE A 51 7.56 3.57 2.18
CA PHE A 51 6.10 3.53 2.08
C PHE A 51 5.61 4.60 1.10
N MET A 52 4.74 4.20 0.19
CA MET A 52 4.11 5.07 -0.79
C MET A 52 2.81 4.46 -1.28
N VAL A 53 1.70 5.16 -1.10
CA VAL A 53 0.42 4.81 -1.74
C VAL A 53 0.49 5.25 -3.20
N LEU A 54 0.11 4.37 -4.14
CA LEU A 54 0.17 4.65 -5.56
C LEU A 54 -1.20 5.16 -6.04
N SER A 55 -1.39 6.48 -6.02
CA SER A 55 -2.66 7.13 -6.38
C SER A 55 -3.13 6.84 -7.82
N ASP A 56 -2.22 6.52 -8.74
CA ASP A 56 -2.57 6.18 -10.13
C ASP A 56 -3.08 4.74 -10.29
N THR A 57 -3.19 3.99 -9.17
CA THR A 57 -3.55 2.56 -9.18
C THR A 57 -4.87 2.27 -8.47
N TRP A 58 -5.69 3.29 -8.21
CA TRP A 58 -7.03 3.07 -7.68
C TRP A 58 -7.97 2.56 -8.76
N ASP A 59 -8.68 1.47 -8.45
CA ASP A 59 -9.79 0.94 -9.25
C ASP A 59 -11.10 1.02 -8.44
N GLY A 60 -11.37 2.21 -7.91
CA GLY A 60 -12.59 2.57 -7.17
C GLY A 60 -12.81 1.90 -5.81
N LYS A 61 -12.24 0.72 -5.55
CA LYS A 61 -12.25 0.04 -4.24
C LYS A 61 -10.89 -0.54 -3.88
N LYS A 62 -10.08 -0.86 -4.89
CA LYS A 62 -8.74 -1.44 -4.70
C LYS A 62 -7.66 -0.41 -4.95
N GLY A 63 -6.59 -0.48 -4.18
CA GLY A 63 -5.39 0.33 -4.34
C GLY A 63 -4.11 -0.48 -4.12
N ILE A 64 -2.96 0.14 -4.42
CA ILE A 64 -1.64 -0.48 -4.24
C ILE A 64 -0.74 0.41 -3.38
N ILE A 65 -0.08 -0.22 -2.40
CA ILE A 65 0.97 0.39 -1.58
C ILE A 65 2.31 -0.21 -1.99
N LYS A 66 3.28 0.64 -2.29
CA LYS A 66 4.69 0.27 -2.42
C LYS A 66 5.35 0.38 -1.04
N VAL A 67 6.10 -0.64 -0.68
CA VAL A 67 6.88 -0.70 0.57
C VAL A 67 8.15 -1.51 0.36
N SER A 68 9.14 -1.33 1.22
CA SER A 68 10.28 -2.22 1.38
C SER A 68 9.82 -3.63 1.75
N SER A 69 10.52 -4.64 1.23
CA SER A 69 10.28 -6.05 1.55
C SER A 69 10.36 -6.39 3.04
N LYS A 70 11.03 -5.55 3.83
CA LYS A 70 11.20 -5.75 5.27
C LYS A 70 10.01 -5.27 6.09
N TYR A 71 9.20 -4.34 5.55
CA TYR A 71 8.13 -3.65 6.27
C TYR A 71 6.72 -4.10 5.83
N VAL A 72 6.62 -5.26 5.17
CA VAL A 72 5.36 -5.70 4.56
C VAL A 72 4.31 -6.02 5.62
N ASP A 73 4.70 -6.67 6.71
CA ASP A 73 3.76 -7.15 7.72
C ASP A 73 3.33 -6.03 8.67
N GLU A 74 4.22 -5.07 8.93
CA GLU A 74 3.92 -3.82 9.63
C GLU A 74 2.86 -3.03 8.88
N ILE A 75 2.98 -2.90 7.55
CA ILE A 75 1.95 -2.21 6.76
C ILE A 75 0.64 -2.99 6.74
N LYS A 76 0.64 -4.33 6.68
CA LYS A 76 -0.62 -5.10 6.82
C LYS A 76 -1.29 -4.85 8.16
N MET A 77 -0.52 -4.77 9.24
CA MET A 77 -1.04 -4.44 10.57
C MET A 77 -1.64 -3.03 10.57
N VAL A 78 -0.95 -2.04 10.00
CA VAL A 78 -1.46 -0.67 9.86
C VAL A 78 -2.81 -0.63 9.15
N LEU A 79 -2.99 -1.37 8.06
CA LEU A 79 -4.26 -1.41 7.35
C LEU A 79 -5.41 -1.91 8.25
N GLY A 80 -5.14 -2.89 9.11
CA GLY A 80 -6.11 -3.38 10.10
C GLY A 80 -6.34 -2.44 11.29
N LEU A 81 -5.47 -1.47 11.53
CA LEU A 81 -5.63 -0.47 12.60
C LEU A 81 -6.48 0.73 12.19
N ILE A 82 -6.84 0.85 10.92
CA ILE A 82 -7.68 1.94 10.42
C ILE A 82 -9.06 1.80 11.07
N LYS A 83 -9.47 2.85 11.80
CA LYS A 83 -10.75 2.91 12.52
C LYS A 83 -11.76 3.78 11.77
N GLY A 84 -13.03 3.52 11.96
CA GLY A 84 -14.14 4.28 11.40
C GLY A 84 -15.09 3.40 10.59
N ASN A 85 -15.88 4.00 9.70
CA ASN A 85 -16.82 3.29 8.84
C ASN A 85 -16.16 2.77 7.53
N ILE A 86 -14.86 2.47 7.61
CA ILE A 86 -14.02 2.05 6.48
C ILE A 86 -13.25 0.81 6.91
N ILE A 87 -13.32 -0.25 6.12
CA ILE A 87 -12.54 -1.47 6.34
C ILE A 87 -11.53 -1.60 5.20
N VAL A 88 -10.24 -1.65 5.54
CA VAL A 88 -9.16 -1.82 4.56
C VAL A 88 -8.52 -3.19 4.70
N ASN A 89 -8.73 -4.05 3.71
CA ASN A 89 -8.28 -5.44 3.73
C ASN A 89 -7.09 -5.64 2.78
N PRO A 90 -5.95 -6.18 3.25
CA PRO A 90 -4.88 -6.59 2.34
C PRO A 90 -5.31 -7.84 1.55
N ILE A 91 -5.30 -7.75 0.21
CA ILE A 91 -5.64 -8.86 -0.70
C ILE A 91 -4.41 -9.74 -0.93
N GLY A 92 -3.25 -9.13 -1.13
CA GLY A 92 -2.03 -9.87 -1.44
C GLY A 92 -0.81 -9.00 -1.69
N VAL A 93 0.34 -9.67 -1.83
CA VAL A 93 1.64 -9.02 -2.01
C VAL A 93 2.32 -9.54 -3.28
N SER A 94 2.99 -8.66 -4.01
CA SER A 94 3.76 -8.99 -5.21
C SER A 94 5.11 -8.30 -5.23
N GLY A 95 6.10 -8.92 -5.89
CA GLY A 95 7.41 -8.32 -6.15
C GLY A 95 7.40 -7.27 -7.27
N THR A 96 6.42 -7.32 -8.17
CA THR A 96 6.32 -6.39 -9.31
C THR A 96 4.92 -5.79 -9.40
N LEU A 97 4.86 -4.52 -9.84
CA LEU A 97 3.60 -3.80 -10.05
C LEU A 97 2.74 -4.48 -11.12
N LYS A 98 3.35 -4.96 -12.21
CA LYS A 98 2.65 -5.69 -13.29
C LYS A 98 1.91 -6.91 -12.75
N ARG A 99 2.58 -7.76 -11.96
CA ARG A 99 1.97 -8.96 -11.38
C ARG A 99 0.94 -8.62 -10.29
N ALA A 100 1.14 -7.54 -9.54
CA ALA A 100 0.16 -7.03 -8.57
C ALA A 100 -1.16 -6.67 -9.27
N LYS A 101 -1.08 -5.86 -10.33
CA LYS A 101 -2.25 -5.47 -11.13
C LYS A 101 -2.94 -6.68 -11.76
N GLN A 102 -2.17 -7.56 -12.41
CA GLN A 102 -2.73 -8.74 -13.10
C GLN A 102 -3.43 -9.72 -12.16
N LYS A 103 -2.86 -9.97 -10.97
CA LYS A 103 -3.39 -11.00 -10.05
C LYS A 103 -4.52 -10.50 -9.16
N PHE A 104 -4.51 -9.22 -8.78
CA PHE A 104 -5.36 -8.72 -7.70
C PHE A 104 -6.27 -7.55 -8.09
N MET A 105 -5.91 -6.77 -9.12
CA MET A 105 -6.74 -5.65 -9.58
C MET A 105 -7.65 -6.00 -10.75
N ARG A 106 -7.23 -6.92 -11.64
CA ARG A 106 -8.03 -7.27 -12.80
C ARG A 106 -9.36 -7.88 -12.33
N LYS A 107 -10.49 -7.28 -12.73
CA LYS A 107 -11.81 -7.89 -12.57
C LYS A 107 -11.78 -9.22 -13.32
N GLU A 108 -12.21 -10.29 -12.66
CA GLU A 108 -12.69 -11.47 -13.36
C GLU A 108 -13.89 -10.96 -14.20
N GLU A 109 -13.71 -10.98 -15.53
CA GLU A 109 -14.80 -10.87 -16.50
C GLU A 109 -15.60 -12.17 -16.51
#